data_AF-A0A849EA04-F1
#
_entry.id   AF-A0A849EA04-F1
#
_cell.length_a   1.000
_cell.length_b   1.000
_cell.length_c   1.000
_cell.angle_alpha   90.00
_cell.angle_beta   90.00
_cell.angle_gamma   90.00
#
_symmetry.space_group_name_H-M   'P 1'
#
loop_
_entity.id
_entity.type
_entity.pdbx_description
1 polymer ?
#
loop_
_entity_poly.entity_id
_entity_poly.type
_entity_poly.pdbx_seq_one_letter_code
_entity_poly.pdbx_strand_id
1 'polypeptide(L)'
;MNRRLSIALVATFTIGLAAPASSAEICGLEATPGDSGMMVQVGKFSAQCIEKGKCSITLSSVDNVGIALERASVSGSWLALVKSPSSIDSGAGFDLVFDGEDETRIAPDFLIAAEDMKSVRVDDDVSDIVLTTMLQSKTMSATVQLVGGKKVVHEITLGDLATATKWVDCAQAK
;
A
#
# COMPACT_ATOMS: atom_id res chain seq x y z
N MET A 1 -7.56 -69.85 -29.12
CA MET A 1 -7.81 -68.38 -29.17
C MET A 1 -8.59 -68.00 -27.93
N ASN A 2 -7.93 -67.36 -26.96
CA ASN A 2 -8.51 -66.66 -25.82
C ASN A 2 -7.36 -65.86 -25.18
N ARG A 3 -7.22 -64.59 -25.56
CA ARG A 3 -6.26 -63.66 -24.95
C ARG A 3 -7.06 -62.59 -24.23
N ARG A 4 -7.18 -62.71 -22.90
CA ARG A 4 -7.61 -61.61 -22.04
C ARG A 4 -6.42 -60.67 -21.87
N LEU A 5 -6.47 -59.51 -22.51
CA LEU A 5 -5.57 -58.39 -22.20
C LEU A 5 -6.14 -57.67 -20.97
N SER A 6 -5.50 -57.82 -19.83
CA SER A 6 -5.68 -56.92 -18.68
C SER A 6 -4.92 -55.63 -18.98
N ILE A 7 -5.63 -54.55 -19.29
CA ILE A 7 -5.05 -53.20 -19.34
C ILE A 7 -5.10 -52.65 -17.91
N ALA A 8 -3.95 -52.62 -17.26
CA ALA A 8 -3.76 -51.88 -16.02
C ALA A 8 -3.73 -50.38 -16.37
N LEU A 9 -4.77 -49.65 -15.98
CA LEU A 9 -4.82 -48.20 -16.06
C LEU A 9 -3.96 -47.65 -14.91
N VAL A 10 -2.70 -47.31 -15.18
CA VAL A 10 -1.88 -46.54 -14.25
C VAL A 10 -2.39 -45.09 -14.34
N ALA A 11 -3.24 -44.70 -13.40
CA ALA A 11 -3.57 -43.30 -13.18
C ALA A 11 -2.33 -42.60 -12.64
N THR A 12 -1.56 -41.95 -13.53
CA THR A 12 -0.57 -40.95 -13.13
C THR A 12 -1.31 -39.76 -12.55
N PHE A 13 -1.44 -39.75 -11.23
CA PHE A 13 -1.74 -38.54 -10.46
C PHE A 13 -0.52 -37.62 -10.62
N THR A 14 -0.54 -36.74 -11.62
CA THR A 14 0.37 -35.60 -11.65
C THR A 14 -0.10 -34.66 -10.56
N ILE A 15 0.45 -34.84 -9.36
CA ILE A 15 0.45 -33.83 -8.31
C ILE A 15 1.11 -32.62 -8.97
N GLY A 16 0.29 -31.63 -9.31
CA GLY A 16 0.77 -30.32 -9.69
C GLY A 16 1.57 -29.79 -8.51
N LEU A 17 2.89 -29.95 -8.58
CA LEU A 17 3.82 -29.14 -7.81
C LEU A 17 3.53 -27.71 -8.23
N ALA A 18 2.69 -27.02 -7.46
CA ALA A 18 2.70 -25.58 -7.45
C ALA A 18 4.15 -25.19 -7.17
N ALA A 19 4.82 -24.63 -8.17
CA ALA A 19 6.15 -24.10 -7.98
C ALA A 19 6.07 -23.16 -6.76
N PRO A 20 6.97 -23.28 -5.77
CA PRO A 20 6.98 -22.33 -4.67
C PRO A 20 7.13 -20.94 -5.29
N ALA A 21 6.28 -20.00 -4.86
CA ALA A 21 6.53 -18.59 -5.11
C ALA A 21 7.97 -18.33 -4.64
N SER A 22 8.88 -18.09 -5.58
CA SER A 22 10.29 -17.93 -5.27
C SER A 22 10.42 -16.59 -4.57
N SER A 23 10.60 -16.62 -3.25
CA SER A 23 11.03 -15.43 -2.53
C SER A 23 12.48 -15.12 -2.91
N ALA A 24 12.77 -13.83 -3.04
CA ALA A 24 14.12 -13.35 -3.28
C ALA A 24 14.43 -12.27 -2.25
N GLU A 25 15.65 -12.26 -1.71
CA GLU A 25 16.08 -11.16 -0.86
C GLU A 25 16.30 -9.91 -1.72
N ILE A 26 15.52 -8.87 -1.46
CA ILE A 26 15.65 -7.56 -2.11
C ILE A 26 15.75 -6.53 -1.01
N CYS A 27 16.83 -5.73 -1.04
CA CYS A 27 17.04 -4.64 -0.10
C CYS A 27 16.99 -5.08 1.37
N GLY A 28 17.54 -6.29 1.65
CA GLY A 28 17.64 -6.86 2.98
C GLY A 28 16.35 -7.46 3.54
N LEU A 29 15.28 -7.57 2.72
CA LEU A 29 14.03 -8.21 3.10
C LEU A 29 13.65 -9.29 2.08
N GLU A 30 12.99 -10.36 2.55
CA GLU A 30 12.42 -11.38 1.69
C GLU A 30 11.22 -10.81 0.94
N ALA A 31 11.38 -10.65 -0.37
CA ALA A 31 10.34 -10.15 -1.26
C ALA A 31 9.70 -11.32 -2.02
N THR A 32 8.38 -11.24 -2.18
CA THR A 32 7.61 -12.18 -2.99
C THR A 32 7.20 -11.53 -4.31
N PRO A 33 7.07 -12.31 -5.38
CA PRO A 33 6.44 -11.81 -6.61
C PRO A 33 4.99 -11.43 -6.32
N GLY A 34 4.60 -10.21 -6.73
CA GLY A 34 3.20 -9.77 -6.83
C GLY A 34 2.78 -9.62 -8.29
N ASP A 35 1.51 -9.32 -8.54
CA ASP A 35 0.87 -9.33 -9.87
C ASP A 35 1.61 -8.56 -10.99
N SER A 36 2.47 -7.60 -10.63
CA SER A 36 3.26 -6.80 -11.59
C SER A 36 4.63 -6.34 -11.05
N GLY A 37 5.13 -6.97 -9.98
CA GLY A 37 6.35 -6.50 -9.34
C GLY A 37 6.76 -7.31 -8.12
N MET A 38 7.56 -6.70 -7.25
CA MET A 38 7.99 -7.31 -5.99
C MET A 38 7.25 -6.66 -4.83
N MET A 39 6.89 -7.46 -3.83
CA MET A 39 6.24 -6.99 -2.62
C MET A 39 6.93 -7.53 -1.38
N VAL A 40 6.90 -6.74 -0.30
CA VAL A 40 7.31 -7.17 1.04
C VAL A 40 6.22 -6.82 2.04
N GLN A 41 6.08 -7.68 3.05
CA GLN A 41 5.27 -7.40 4.22
C GLN A 41 6.18 -6.95 5.36
N VAL A 42 5.96 -5.75 5.88
CA VAL A 42 6.71 -5.19 7.01
C VAL A 42 5.72 -4.83 8.11
N GLY A 43 5.61 -5.69 9.11
CA GLY A 43 4.54 -5.58 10.11
C GLY A 43 3.16 -5.63 9.45
N LYS A 44 2.36 -4.57 9.66
CA LYS A 44 1.04 -4.41 9.03
C LYS A 44 1.09 -3.76 7.64
N PHE A 45 2.24 -3.27 7.22
CA PHE A 45 2.39 -2.58 5.93
C PHE A 45 2.74 -3.54 4.81
N SER A 46 2.07 -3.36 3.68
CA SER A 46 2.44 -4.00 2.43
C SER A 46 3.13 -2.97 1.55
N ALA A 47 4.41 -3.17 1.26
CA ALA A 47 5.15 -2.36 0.30
C ALA A 47 5.27 -3.11 -1.03
N GLN A 48 5.07 -2.41 -2.14
CA GLN A 48 5.08 -2.99 -3.48
C GLN A 48 5.84 -2.06 -4.43
N CYS A 49 6.68 -2.64 -5.28
CA CYS A 49 7.36 -1.95 -6.38
C CYS A 49 7.07 -2.67 -7.69
N ILE A 50 6.44 -1.95 -8.63
CA ILE A 50 6.16 -2.44 -9.98
C ILE A 50 7.42 -2.26 -10.84
N GLU A 51 7.75 -3.25 -11.68
CA GLU A 51 8.92 -3.16 -12.57
C GLU A 51 8.79 -1.92 -13.49
N LYS A 52 9.79 -1.02 -13.45
CA LYS A 52 9.79 0.28 -14.17
C LYS A 52 8.57 1.17 -13.84
N GLY A 53 7.89 0.89 -12.74
CA GLY A 53 6.68 1.55 -12.33
C GLY A 53 6.85 2.32 -11.03
N LYS A 54 5.74 2.43 -10.30
CA LYS A 54 5.67 3.13 -9.02
C LYS A 54 5.94 2.15 -7.89
N CYS A 55 6.58 2.65 -6.84
CA CYS A 55 6.61 1.97 -5.55
C CYS A 55 5.61 2.60 -4.60
N SER A 56 4.97 1.79 -3.75
CA SER A 56 4.01 2.28 -2.77
C SER A 56 3.99 1.43 -1.51
N ILE A 57 3.47 1.99 -0.44
CA ILE A 57 3.23 1.34 0.85
C ILE A 57 1.76 1.54 1.19
N THR A 58 1.02 0.46 1.36
CA THR A 58 -0.34 0.53 1.92
C THR A 58 -0.24 0.60 3.44
N LEU A 59 -0.72 1.70 4.02
CA LEU A 59 -0.69 1.93 5.47
C LEU A 59 -1.90 1.33 6.18
N SER A 60 -3.08 1.46 5.57
CA SER A 60 -4.34 0.92 6.10
C SER A 60 -5.40 0.82 5.02
N SER A 61 -6.41 -0.01 5.28
CA SER A 61 -7.64 -0.07 4.50
C SER A 61 -8.82 -0.32 5.45
N VAL A 62 -9.76 0.61 5.51
CA VAL A 62 -10.97 0.56 6.35
C VAL A 62 -12.15 0.88 5.46
N ASP A 63 -13.19 0.04 5.46
CA ASP A 63 -14.37 0.20 4.60
C ASP A 63 -14.04 0.37 3.10
N ASN A 64 -12.94 -0.25 2.64
CA ASN A 64 -12.36 -0.08 1.29
C ASN A 64 -11.84 1.32 0.96
N VAL A 65 -11.77 2.22 1.93
CA VAL A 65 -10.96 3.44 1.85
C VAL A 65 -9.55 3.06 2.29
N GLY A 66 -8.55 3.36 1.48
CA GLY A 66 -7.15 3.04 1.72
C GLY A 66 -6.29 4.28 1.86
N ILE A 67 -5.36 4.25 2.81
CA ILE A 67 -4.29 5.26 2.92
C ILE A 67 -2.99 4.59 2.50
N ALA A 68 -2.27 5.23 1.60
CA ALA A 68 -1.00 4.76 1.08
C ALA A 68 0.03 5.89 1.02
N LEU A 69 1.29 5.50 1.00
CA LEU A 69 2.40 6.34 0.57
C LEU A 69 2.85 5.86 -0.79
N GLU A 70 3.02 6.77 -1.74
CA GLU A 70 3.55 6.45 -3.07
C GLU A 70 4.86 7.19 -3.29
N ARG A 71 5.84 6.50 -3.86
CA ARG A 71 7.12 7.09 -4.21
C ARG A 71 6.99 7.65 -5.64
N ALA A 72 7.09 8.97 -5.77
CA ALA A 72 6.95 9.63 -7.07
C ALA A 72 8.12 9.24 -7.99
N SER A 73 7.83 8.70 -9.17
CA SER A 73 8.85 8.18 -10.08
C SER A 73 9.78 9.26 -10.67
N VAL A 74 9.31 10.51 -10.79
CA VAL A 74 10.07 11.61 -11.42
C VAL A 74 10.78 12.50 -10.40
N SER A 75 10.05 13.02 -9.41
CA SER A 75 10.62 13.91 -8.38
C SER A 75 11.42 13.15 -7.33
N GLY A 76 11.10 11.86 -7.12
CA GLY A 76 11.62 11.17 -5.96
C GLY A 76 11.18 11.86 -4.66
N SER A 77 9.95 12.35 -4.59
CA SER A 77 9.26 12.73 -3.32
C SER A 77 8.29 11.64 -2.86
N TRP A 78 7.91 11.64 -1.59
CA TRP A 78 6.87 10.76 -1.08
C TRP A 78 5.52 11.45 -1.17
N LEU A 79 4.50 10.74 -1.63
CA LEU A 79 3.15 11.25 -1.81
C LEU A 79 2.20 10.53 -0.86
N ALA A 80 1.53 11.27 0.03
CA ALA A 80 0.45 10.71 0.82
C ALA A 80 -0.82 10.64 -0.04
N LEU A 81 -1.46 9.47 -0.06
CA LEU A 81 -2.54 9.15 -0.99
C LEU A 81 -3.69 8.49 -0.26
N VAL A 82 -4.90 8.95 -0.56
CA VAL A 82 -6.14 8.30 -0.15
C VAL A 82 -6.85 7.78 -1.39
N LYS A 83 -7.24 6.50 -1.38
CA LYS A 83 -7.99 5.83 -2.44
C LYS A 83 -9.29 5.25 -1.89
N SER A 84 -10.36 5.32 -2.66
CA SER A 84 -11.68 4.82 -2.25
C SER A 84 -12.50 4.42 -3.48
N PRO A 85 -13.36 3.40 -3.40
CA PRO A 85 -14.33 3.11 -4.47
C PRO A 85 -15.42 4.20 -4.59
N SER A 86 -15.65 4.96 -3.52
CA SER A 86 -16.58 6.09 -3.43
C SER A 86 -15.85 7.43 -3.46
N SER A 87 -16.52 8.48 -3.93
CA SER A 87 -15.93 9.82 -4.00
C SER A 87 -15.57 10.36 -2.61
N ILE A 88 -14.35 10.88 -2.50
CA ILE A 88 -13.77 11.52 -1.32
C ILE A 88 -14.14 13.00 -1.36
N ASP A 89 -14.56 13.54 -0.21
CA ASP A 89 -14.85 14.95 -0.04
C ASP A 89 -13.57 15.71 0.31
N SER A 90 -12.75 16.03 -0.70
CA SER A 90 -11.51 16.79 -0.50
C SER A 90 -11.77 18.22 0.01
N GLY A 91 -12.99 18.75 -0.14
CA GLY A 91 -13.39 20.04 0.40
C GLY A 91 -13.48 20.07 1.93
N ALA A 92 -13.59 18.90 2.57
CA ALA A 92 -13.58 18.78 4.03
C ALA A 92 -12.18 18.81 4.65
N GLY A 93 -11.12 18.61 3.84
CA GLY A 93 -9.77 18.37 4.35
C GLY A 93 -9.60 16.97 4.94
N PHE A 94 -8.38 16.66 5.41
CA PHE A 94 -8.09 15.42 6.14
C PHE A 94 -7.60 15.73 7.55
N ASP A 95 -8.16 15.05 8.54
CA ASP A 95 -7.79 15.25 9.95
C ASP A 95 -6.82 14.16 10.39
N LEU A 96 -5.67 14.57 10.90
CA LEU A 96 -4.61 13.70 11.38
C LEU A 96 -4.37 13.95 12.87
N VAL A 97 -4.27 12.88 13.64
CA VAL A 97 -3.89 12.92 15.06
C VAL A 97 -2.71 12.00 15.25
N PHE A 98 -1.57 12.54 15.65
CA PHE A 98 -0.35 11.77 15.91
C PHE A 98 -0.20 11.55 17.41
N ASP A 99 0.09 10.32 17.83
CA ASP A 99 0.32 9.94 19.22
C ASP A 99 -0.74 10.38 20.25
N GLY A 100 -1.96 10.65 19.77
CA GLY A 100 -3.08 11.13 20.60
C GLY A 100 -2.96 12.61 21.00
N GLU A 101 -2.10 13.38 20.33
CA GLU A 101 -1.92 14.81 20.52
C GLU A 101 -3.01 15.64 19.81
N ASP A 102 -2.73 16.92 19.54
CA ASP A 102 -3.68 17.83 18.90
C ASP A 102 -3.97 17.43 17.44
N GLU A 103 -5.22 17.65 17.02
CA GLU A 103 -5.66 17.42 15.64
C GLU A 103 -4.98 18.41 14.69
N THR A 104 -4.30 17.85 13.68
CA THR A 104 -3.73 18.59 12.55
C THR A 104 -4.62 18.36 11.32
N ARG A 105 -5.16 19.44 10.75
CA ARG A 105 -5.94 19.37 9.51
C ARG A 105 -5.07 19.70 8.29
N ILE A 106 -5.03 18.80 7.31
CA ILE A 106 -4.59 19.11 5.96
C ILE A 106 -5.73 19.87 5.27
N ALA A 107 -5.50 21.16 5.00
CA ALA A 107 -6.48 22.01 4.36
C ALA A 107 -6.78 21.57 2.90
N PRO A 108 -8.00 21.81 2.39
CA PRO A 108 -8.39 21.45 1.03
C PRO A 108 -7.44 21.96 -0.06
N ASP A 109 -6.82 23.13 0.14
CA ASP A 109 -5.89 23.73 -0.83
C ASP A 109 -4.62 22.90 -1.05
N PHE A 110 -4.30 22.00 -0.12
CA PHE A 110 -3.18 21.05 -0.23
C PHE A 110 -3.64 19.66 -0.69
N LEU A 111 -4.90 19.50 -1.08
CA LEU A 111 -5.46 18.23 -1.56
C LEU A 111 -5.73 18.30 -3.05
N ILE A 112 -5.15 17.35 -3.77
CA ILE A 112 -5.24 17.27 -5.23
C ILE A 112 -6.06 16.02 -5.56
N ALA A 113 -7.35 16.24 -5.82
CA ALA A 113 -8.28 15.18 -6.19
C ALA A 113 -8.13 14.81 -7.67
N ALA A 114 -8.23 13.50 -7.96
CA ALA A 114 -8.46 13.02 -9.33
C ALA A 114 -9.86 13.43 -9.81
N GLU A 115 -10.08 13.42 -11.14
CA GLU A 115 -11.34 13.85 -11.75
C GLU A 115 -12.56 13.07 -11.24
N ASP A 116 -12.39 11.78 -10.92
CA ASP A 116 -13.46 10.93 -10.38
C ASP A 116 -13.67 11.08 -8.85
N MET A 117 -12.82 11.89 -8.21
CA MET A 117 -12.74 12.09 -6.75
C MET A 117 -12.52 10.81 -5.95
N LYS A 118 -12.13 9.70 -6.57
CA LYS A 118 -11.89 8.41 -5.89
C LYS A 118 -10.46 8.26 -5.40
N SER A 119 -9.59 9.16 -5.83
CA SER A 119 -8.21 9.27 -5.40
C SER A 119 -7.91 10.72 -5.07
N VAL A 120 -7.34 10.96 -3.91
CA VAL A 120 -6.89 12.29 -3.48
C VAL A 120 -5.47 12.16 -2.98
N ARG A 121 -4.55 12.92 -3.56
CA ARG A 121 -3.17 13.03 -3.08
C ARG A 121 -3.01 14.31 -2.28
N VAL A 122 -2.15 14.27 -1.28
CA VAL A 122 -1.66 15.47 -0.60
C VAL A 122 -0.59 16.10 -1.48
N ASP A 123 -0.51 17.44 -1.48
CA ASP A 123 0.55 18.19 -2.14
C ASP A 123 1.94 17.70 -1.69
N ASP A 124 2.94 17.84 -2.56
CA ASP A 124 4.26 17.23 -2.37
C ASP A 124 4.96 17.79 -1.11
N ASP A 125 4.91 19.11 -0.89
CA ASP A 125 5.57 19.76 0.26
C ASP A 125 4.91 19.34 1.59
N VAL A 126 3.58 19.19 1.59
CA VAL A 126 2.83 18.75 2.77
C VAL A 126 3.00 17.25 2.99
N SER A 127 3.11 16.45 1.93
CA SER A 127 3.34 15.01 2.01
C SER A 127 4.66 14.68 2.71
N ASP A 128 5.72 15.43 2.42
CA ASP A 128 7.03 15.24 3.06
C ASP A 128 6.98 15.57 4.57
N ILE A 129 6.23 16.62 4.95
CA ILE A 129 5.99 16.95 6.36
C ILE A 129 5.21 15.81 7.04
N VAL A 130 4.11 15.37 6.43
CA VAL A 130 3.26 14.29 6.95
C VAL A 130 4.08 13.01 7.14
N LEU A 131 4.88 12.62 6.16
CA LEU A 131 5.75 11.44 6.28
C LEU A 131 6.79 11.61 7.38
N THR A 132 7.43 12.77 7.46
CA THR A 132 8.43 13.06 8.52
C THR A 132 7.80 12.91 9.90
N THR A 133 6.60 13.45 10.10
CA THR A 133 5.85 13.30 11.35
C THR A 133 5.45 11.83 11.60
N MET A 134 4.98 11.11 10.58
CA MET A 134 4.68 9.67 10.70
C MET A 134 5.92 8.87 11.14
N LEU A 135 7.10 9.17 10.62
CA LEU A 135 8.34 8.47 10.98
C LEU A 135 8.83 8.79 12.40
N GLN A 136 8.41 9.91 12.97
CA GLN A 136 8.73 10.33 14.34
C GLN A 136 7.68 9.88 15.37
N SER A 137 6.48 9.51 14.91
CA SER A 137 5.35 9.13 15.74
C SER A 137 5.25 7.60 15.91
N LYS A 138 4.53 7.15 16.95
CA LYS A 138 4.25 5.70 17.16
C LYS A 138 2.92 5.29 16.55
N THR A 139 1.95 6.19 16.56
CA THR A 139 0.60 5.97 16.06
C THR A 139 0.09 7.20 15.33
N MET A 140 -0.83 6.99 14.40
CA MET A 140 -1.60 8.04 13.76
C MET A 140 -3.05 7.60 13.60
N SER A 141 -3.97 8.49 13.89
CA SER A 141 -5.36 8.40 13.42
C SER A 141 -5.53 9.35 12.24
N ALA A 142 -6.17 8.88 11.17
CA ALA A 142 -6.49 9.70 10.01
C ALA A 142 -8.00 9.59 9.71
N THR A 143 -8.68 10.72 9.65
CA THR A 143 -10.11 10.79 9.30
C THR A 143 -10.28 11.34 7.90
N VAL A 144 -10.93 10.54 7.06
CA VAL A 144 -11.28 10.88 5.67
C VAL A 144 -12.78 11.00 5.57
N GLN A 145 -13.27 12.08 4.96
CA GLN A 145 -14.69 12.26 4.65
C GLN A 145 -14.98 11.86 3.21
N LEU A 146 -16.08 11.12 3.01
CA LEU A 146 -16.63 10.81 1.70
C LEU A 146 -17.75 11.79 1.35
N VAL A 147 -17.99 11.97 0.05
CA VAL A 147 -19.15 12.73 -0.43
C VAL A 147 -20.43 12.11 0.13
N GLY A 148 -21.27 12.92 0.78
CA GLY A 148 -22.42 12.46 1.57
C GLY A 148 -22.20 12.45 3.08
N GLY A 149 -21.00 12.85 3.55
CA GLY A 149 -20.73 13.13 4.97
C GLY A 149 -20.32 11.93 5.80
N LYS A 150 -20.18 10.74 5.21
CA LYS A 150 -19.62 9.57 5.90
C LYS A 150 -18.15 9.84 6.22
N LYS A 151 -17.77 9.72 7.50
CA LYS A 151 -16.38 9.76 7.96
C LYS A 151 -15.83 8.35 8.14
N VAL A 152 -14.62 8.12 7.67
CA VAL A 152 -13.87 6.87 7.83
C VAL A 152 -12.61 7.19 8.61
N VAL A 153 -12.41 6.49 9.74
CA VAL A 153 -11.29 6.70 10.65
C VAL A 153 -10.32 5.53 10.51
N HIS A 154 -9.05 5.86 10.33
CA HIS A 154 -7.96 4.91 10.17
C HIS A 154 -7.02 4.98 11.36
N GLU A 155 -6.92 3.92 12.14
CA GLU A 155 -5.93 3.80 13.20
C GLU A 155 -4.70 3.04 12.69
N ILE A 156 -3.53 3.69 12.72
CA ILE A 156 -2.30 3.18 12.12
C ILE A 156 -1.21 3.13 13.19
N THR A 157 -0.60 1.97 13.37
CA THR A 157 0.62 1.80 14.18
C THR A 157 1.84 1.95 13.27
N LEU A 158 2.72 2.89 13.57
CA LEU A 158 3.77 3.38 12.66
C LEU A 158 5.15 2.75 12.89
N GLY A 159 5.30 1.85 13.87
CA GLY A 159 6.60 1.31 14.29
C GLY A 159 7.45 0.66 13.18
N ASP A 160 6.80 0.11 12.15
CA ASP A 160 7.47 -0.57 11.03
C ASP A 160 7.65 0.33 9.78
N LEU A 161 7.19 1.59 9.83
CA LEU A 161 7.10 2.45 8.66
C LEU A 161 8.49 2.85 8.15
N ALA A 162 9.43 3.10 9.05
CA ALA A 162 10.82 3.43 8.72
C ALA A 162 11.50 2.29 7.95
N THR A 163 11.16 1.03 8.24
CA THR A 163 11.70 -0.13 7.53
C THR A 163 11.06 -0.26 6.15
N ALA A 164 9.73 -0.10 6.06
CA ALA A 164 9.01 -0.18 4.78
C ALA A 164 9.45 0.92 3.79
N THR A 165 9.61 2.16 4.26
CA THR A 165 10.09 3.30 3.44
C THR A 165 11.51 3.08 2.92
N LYS A 166 12.44 2.65 3.78
CA LYS A 166 13.81 2.29 3.37
C LYS A 166 13.85 1.19 2.32
N TRP A 167 12.97 0.19 2.45
CA TRP A 167 12.89 -0.88 1.45
C TRP A 167 12.44 -0.33 0.10
N VAL A 168 11.38 0.49 0.07
CA VAL A 168 10.91 1.14 -1.16
C VAL A 168 11.98 2.01 -1.80
N ASP A 169 12.67 2.84 -1.02
CA ASP A 169 13.74 3.70 -1.51
C ASP A 169 14.87 2.89 -2.18
N CYS A 170 15.28 1.79 -1.55
CA CYS A 170 16.28 0.90 -2.12
C CYS A 170 15.76 0.16 -3.37
N ALA A 171 14.52 -0.32 -3.33
CA ALA A 171 13.95 -1.10 -4.43
C ALA A 171 13.72 -0.24 -5.68
N GLN A 172 13.31 1.02 -5.52
CA GLN A 172 13.12 1.95 -6.64
C GLN A 172 14.45 2.39 -7.30
N ALA A 173 15.55 2.37 -6.57
CA ALA A 173 16.87 2.73 -7.10
C ALA A 173 17.51 1.61 -7.95
N LYS A 174 16.87 0.45 -8.06
CA LYS A 174 17.35 -0.72 -8.83
C LYS A 174 16.66 -0.81 -10.18
#